data_AF-A0A242CF24-F1
#
_entry.id   AF-A0A242CF24-F1
#
_cell.length_a   1.000
_cell.length_b   1.000
_cell.length_c   1.000
_cell.angle_alpha   90.00
_cell.angle_beta   90.00
_cell.angle_gamma   90.00
#
_symmetry.space_group_name_H-M   'P 1'
#
loop_
_entity.id
_entity.type
_entity.pdbx_description
1 polymer ?
#
loop_
_entity_poly.entity_id
_entity_poly.type
_entity_poly.pdbx_seq_one_letter_code
_entity_poly.pdbx_strand_id
1 'polypeptide(L)'
;MKIIKRSGVFYLSGNEERIRYFYYLLFRVSRSFPKAGMMSSKVGESLKIIDPKITQNSIDCFLLYFNISKLRASKGYVIESDSSEFMVVNRLITKEKFSNIVRKNYQLMISEDAMEKEIANLYFFISTNNLLDMKTVLNVSAYLTPSTLNDKAFEMANLIIYQMALFLDIEFHPDEYFYLIANLYLILKKQALFCVSADLDYSLAIGSSKVYELYSRFTKYFEENTRKKNPLSIGTLKVLFNEVLKKKGVGLKILVYSKFGDRNKEIIEEKLSELI
;
A
#
# COMPACT_ATOMS: atom_id res chain seq x y z
N MET A 1 -6.75 19.15 9.81
CA MET A 1 -6.59 18.72 11.21
C MET A 1 -6.07 19.92 12.00
N LYS A 2 -6.65 20.23 13.17
CA LYS A 2 -6.30 21.41 13.98
C LYS A 2 -6.23 21.02 15.46
N ILE A 3 -5.40 21.69 16.24
CA ILE A 3 -5.38 21.57 17.69
C ILE A 3 -6.33 22.62 18.26
N ILE A 4 -7.31 22.20 19.06
CA ILE A 4 -8.29 23.07 19.71
C ILE A 4 -8.17 22.94 21.23
N LYS A 5 -8.32 24.04 21.96
CA LYS A 5 -8.35 24.03 23.44
C LYS A 5 -9.79 24.05 23.91
N ARG A 6 -10.22 23.07 24.70
CA ARG A 6 -11.54 23.04 25.38
C ARG A 6 -11.33 22.70 26.85
N SER A 7 -11.93 23.50 27.74
CA SER A 7 -11.84 23.28 29.20
C SER A 7 -10.41 23.07 29.72
N GLY A 8 -9.44 23.80 29.17
CA GLY A 8 -8.02 23.69 29.56
C GLY A 8 -7.23 22.55 28.90
N VAL A 9 -7.88 21.64 28.18
CA VAL A 9 -7.25 20.48 27.52
C VAL A 9 -7.15 20.73 26.01
N PHE A 10 -6.02 20.32 25.42
CA PHE A 10 -5.80 20.38 23.97
C PHE A 10 -6.30 19.09 23.30
N TYR A 11 -7.15 19.24 22.28
CA TYR A 11 -7.71 18.16 21.49
C TYR A 11 -7.31 18.30 20.03
N LEU A 12 -7.05 17.18 19.37
CA LEU A 12 -6.93 17.13 17.92
C LEU A 12 -8.34 17.02 17.32
N SER A 13 -8.68 17.94 16.40
CA SER A 13 -9.98 18.01 15.73
C SER A 13 -9.83 18.01 14.21
N GLY A 14 -10.76 17.36 13.54
CA GLY A 14 -10.78 17.11 12.11
C GLY A 14 -11.33 15.72 11.82
N ASN A 15 -11.28 15.34 10.55
CA ASN A 15 -11.72 14.02 10.08
C ASN A 15 -11.05 12.88 10.87
N GLU A 16 -11.87 12.00 11.43
CA GLU A 16 -11.47 11.03 12.46
C GLU A 16 -10.53 9.94 11.92
N GLU A 17 -10.73 9.49 10.69
CA GLU A 17 -9.88 8.53 9.97
C GLU A 17 -8.44 9.04 9.91
N ARG A 18 -8.28 10.33 9.57
CA ARG A 18 -6.97 11.00 9.49
C ARG A 18 -6.33 11.15 10.86
N ILE A 19 -7.11 11.48 11.89
CA ILE A 19 -6.63 11.57 13.27
C ILE A 19 -6.10 10.21 13.75
N ARG A 20 -6.85 9.14 13.53
CA ARG A 20 -6.44 7.78 13.91
C ARG A 20 -5.20 7.33 13.18
N TYR A 21 -5.14 7.58 11.87
CA TYR A 21 -3.98 7.25 11.07
C TYR A 21 -2.74 8.06 11.48
N PHE A 22 -2.91 9.34 11.84
CA PHE A 22 -1.84 10.16 12.41
C PHE A 22 -1.28 9.55 13.72
N TYR A 23 -2.14 9.15 14.66
CA TYR A 23 -1.70 8.46 15.87
C TYR A 23 -0.99 7.14 15.54
N TYR A 24 -1.48 6.39 14.56
CA TYR A 24 -0.85 5.16 14.12
C TYR A 24 0.59 5.39 13.63
N LEU A 25 0.81 6.40 12.79
CA LEU A 25 2.15 6.78 12.35
C LEU A 25 3.03 7.17 13.54
N LEU A 26 2.53 8.04 14.41
CA LEU A 26 3.28 8.51 15.58
C LEU A 26 3.74 7.35 16.48
N PHE A 27 2.84 6.40 16.79
CA PHE A 27 3.16 5.25 17.62
C PHE A 27 4.05 4.22 16.91
N ARG A 28 3.94 4.11 15.58
CA ARG A 28 4.83 3.26 14.78
C ARG A 28 6.27 3.76 14.81
N VAL A 29 6.48 5.07 14.63
CA VAL A 29 7.82 5.69 14.64
C VAL A 29 8.46 5.67 16.02
N SER A 30 7.69 6.02 17.05
CA SER A 30 8.20 6.10 18.44
C SER A 30 8.48 4.73 19.07
N ARG A 31 8.02 3.62 18.46
CA ARG A 31 8.01 2.27 19.04
C ARG A 31 7.34 2.20 20.43
N SER A 32 6.63 3.25 20.83
CA SER A 32 5.98 3.34 22.12
C SER A 32 4.54 2.86 21.97
N PHE A 33 4.36 1.56 22.11
CA PHE A 33 3.03 0.96 22.17
C PHE A 33 2.35 1.36 23.49
N PRO A 34 1.12 1.89 23.47
CA PRO A 34 0.35 2.09 24.69
C PRO A 34 0.20 0.73 25.40
N LYS A 35 0.87 0.55 26.55
CA LYS A 35 0.78 -0.68 27.36
C LYS A 35 -0.64 -0.90 27.92
N ALA A 36 -1.41 0.19 28.11
CA ALA A 36 -2.79 0.14 28.54
C ALA A 36 -3.72 -0.18 27.34
N GLY A 37 -4.28 -1.38 27.31
CA GLY A 37 -5.10 -1.90 26.21
C GLY A 37 -4.50 -3.09 25.46
N MET A 38 -3.32 -3.55 25.89
CA MET A 38 -2.60 -4.69 25.33
C MET A 38 -3.26 -6.02 25.72
N MET A 39 -4.45 -6.27 25.16
CA MET A 39 -5.15 -7.56 25.22
C MET A 39 -5.93 -7.73 23.91
N SER A 40 -5.23 -8.15 22.87
CA SER A 40 -5.85 -8.59 21.62
C SER A 40 -5.10 -9.74 20.97
N SER A 41 -4.39 -10.56 21.76
CA SER A 41 -3.79 -11.82 21.25
C SER A 41 -4.83 -12.64 20.50
N LYS A 42 -6.06 -12.71 21.02
CA LYS A 42 -7.21 -13.39 20.39
C LYS A 42 -7.60 -12.84 19.02
N VAL A 43 -7.53 -11.52 18.81
CA VAL A 43 -7.83 -10.93 17.48
C VAL A 43 -6.71 -11.28 16.51
N GLY A 44 -5.44 -11.18 16.93
CA GLY A 44 -4.30 -11.58 16.12
C GLY A 44 -4.32 -13.07 15.75
N GLU A 45 -4.64 -13.94 16.71
CA GLU A 45 -4.85 -15.38 16.49
C GLU A 45 -5.98 -15.64 15.50
N SER A 46 -7.12 -14.96 15.67
CA SER A 46 -8.27 -15.09 14.77
C SER A 46 -7.91 -14.67 13.34
N LEU A 47 -7.09 -13.62 13.16
CA LEU A 47 -6.58 -13.21 11.85
C LEU A 47 -5.66 -14.26 11.22
N LYS A 48 -4.81 -14.92 12.00
CA LYS A 48 -3.97 -16.03 11.49
C LYS A 48 -4.78 -17.25 11.08
N ILE A 49 -5.89 -17.52 11.75
CA ILE A 49 -6.77 -18.67 11.40
C ILE A 49 -7.43 -18.43 10.05
N ILE A 50 -7.94 -17.22 9.80
CA ILE A 50 -8.64 -16.89 8.55
C ILE A 50 -7.68 -16.59 7.39
N ASP A 51 -6.47 -16.16 7.69
CA ASP A 51 -5.39 -15.95 6.73
C ASP A 51 -4.05 -16.45 7.31
N PRO A 52 -3.71 -17.72 7.07
CA PRO A 52 -2.45 -18.30 7.57
C PRO A 52 -1.19 -17.66 6.99
N LYS A 53 -1.29 -16.89 5.90
CA LYS A 53 -0.15 -16.24 5.24
C LYS A 53 0.10 -14.83 5.77
N ILE A 54 -0.78 -14.29 6.61
CA ILE A 54 -0.60 -12.95 7.17
C ILE A 54 0.67 -12.88 8.03
N THR A 55 1.51 -11.90 7.75
CA THR A 55 2.77 -11.73 8.50
C THR A 55 2.50 -11.19 9.91
N GLN A 56 3.37 -11.51 10.87
CA GLN A 56 3.28 -10.95 12.23
C GLN A 56 3.33 -9.42 12.22
N ASN A 57 4.17 -8.81 11.38
CA ASN A 57 4.23 -7.36 11.22
C ASN A 57 2.89 -6.77 10.76
N SER A 58 2.19 -7.43 9.83
CA SER A 58 0.84 -7.02 9.40
C SER A 58 -0.15 -7.04 10.56
N ILE A 59 -0.11 -8.10 11.37
CA ILE A 59 -0.96 -8.25 12.56
C ILE A 59 -0.64 -7.15 13.56
N ASP A 60 0.64 -6.92 13.89
CA ASP A 60 1.04 -5.93 14.90
C ASP A 60 0.61 -4.51 14.47
N CYS A 61 0.78 -4.19 13.18
CA CYS A 61 0.30 -2.93 12.61
C CYS A 61 -1.22 -2.81 12.70
N PHE A 62 -1.95 -3.88 12.40
CA PHE A 62 -3.40 -3.91 12.53
C PHE A 62 -3.84 -3.74 13.98
N LEU A 63 -3.24 -4.48 14.92
CA LEU A 63 -3.59 -4.40 16.34
C LEU A 63 -3.32 -3.00 16.90
N LEU A 64 -2.24 -2.33 16.47
CA LEU A 64 -1.99 -0.94 16.82
C LEU A 64 -3.12 -0.03 16.33
N TYR A 65 -3.46 -0.07 15.04
CA TYR A 65 -4.53 0.75 14.47
C TYR A 65 -5.91 0.44 15.07
N PHE A 66 -6.17 -0.83 15.34
CA PHE A 66 -7.37 -1.33 15.99
C PHE A 66 -7.51 -0.78 17.42
N ASN A 67 -6.44 -0.81 18.21
CA ASN A 67 -6.45 -0.28 19.58
C ASN A 67 -6.64 1.25 19.61
N ILE A 68 -6.02 1.96 18.67
CA ILE A 68 -6.26 3.42 18.49
C ILE A 68 -7.72 3.67 18.17
N SER A 69 -8.27 2.93 17.20
CA SER A 69 -9.67 3.05 16.77
C SER A 69 -10.64 2.78 17.92
N LYS A 70 -10.40 1.70 18.68
CA LYS A 70 -11.22 1.34 19.84
C LYS A 70 -11.19 2.39 20.94
N LEU A 71 -10.02 2.95 21.24
CA LEU A 71 -9.86 4.02 22.24
C LEU A 71 -10.55 5.33 21.82
N ARG A 72 -10.55 5.64 20.53
CA ARG A 72 -11.23 6.83 20.00
C ARG A 72 -12.75 6.63 20.01
N ALA A 73 -13.22 5.47 19.57
CA ALA A 73 -14.63 5.10 19.59
C ALA A 73 -15.21 5.10 21.02
N SER A 74 -14.48 4.57 22.01
CA SER A 74 -14.93 4.59 23.41
C SER A 74 -15.04 5.99 24.02
N LYS A 75 -14.44 7.00 23.38
CA LYS A 75 -14.55 8.42 23.73
C LYS A 75 -15.57 9.17 22.87
N GLY A 76 -16.36 8.46 22.07
CA GLY A 76 -17.40 9.02 21.20
C GLY A 76 -16.89 9.61 19.88
N TYR A 77 -15.62 9.42 19.53
CA TYR A 77 -15.10 9.85 18.23
C TYR A 77 -15.25 8.71 17.22
N VAL A 78 -16.16 8.87 16.25
CA VAL A 78 -16.52 7.85 15.26
C VAL A 78 -16.08 8.26 13.85
N ILE A 79 -15.92 7.24 13.00
CA ILE A 79 -15.62 7.38 11.56
C ILE A 79 -16.70 8.24 10.88
N GLU A 80 -16.27 9.25 10.14
CA GLU A 80 -17.11 10.22 9.45
C GLU A 80 -17.46 9.75 8.03
N SER A 81 -16.47 9.21 7.31
CA SER A 81 -16.57 8.74 5.93
C SER A 81 -17.63 7.65 5.79
N ASP A 82 -18.26 7.60 4.62
CA ASP A 82 -19.23 6.56 4.31
C ASP A 82 -18.55 5.22 3.98
N SER A 83 -19.23 4.12 4.30
CA SER A 83 -18.74 2.75 4.07
C SER A 83 -18.31 2.48 2.62
N SER A 84 -18.88 3.21 1.66
CA SER A 84 -18.56 3.14 0.23
C SER A 84 -17.16 3.68 -0.09
N GLU A 85 -16.65 4.65 0.67
CA GLU A 85 -15.30 5.22 0.48
C GLU A 85 -14.21 4.21 0.81
N PHE A 86 -14.51 3.28 1.72
CA PHE A 86 -13.64 2.19 2.15
C PHE A 86 -13.73 0.94 1.26
N MET A 87 -14.51 0.97 0.17
CA MET A 87 -14.61 -0.18 -0.72
C MET A 87 -13.27 -0.46 -1.40
N VAL A 88 -12.73 -1.63 -1.09
CA VAL A 88 -11.57 -2.20 -1.75
C VAL A 88 -11.98 -3.50 -2.41
N VAL A 89 -11.73 -3.59 -3.71
CA VAL A 89 -11.78 -4.87 -4.41
C VAL A 89 -10.49 -5.60 -4.02
N ASN A 90 -10.60 -6.55 -3.08
CA ASN A 90 -9.68 -7.68 -2.88
C ASN A 90 -8.42 -7.45 -1.96
N ARG A 91 -7.80 -8.38 -1.17
CA ARG A 91 -8.00 -9.82 -0.85
C ARG A 91 -7.16 -10.34 0.36
N LEU A 92 -7.72 -11.34 1.06
CA LEU A 92 -7.14 -12.53 1.76
C LEU A 92 -8.22 -13.10 2.71
N ILE A 93 -9.06 -12.19 3.24
CA ILE A 93 -10.15 -12.45 4.17
C ILE A 93 -11.42 -11.77 3.62
N THR A 94 -12.57 -12.44 3.64
CA THR A 94 -13.85 -11.80 3.27
C THR A 94 -14.26 -10.77 4.32
N LYS A 95 -14.86 -9.64 3.91
CA LYS A 95 -15.38 -8.63 4.85
C LYS A 95 -16.28 -9.25 5.93
N GLU A 96 -17.06 -10.26 5.56
CA GLU A 96 -17.91 -11.03 6.48
C GLU A 96 -17.11 -11.77 7.56
N LYS A 97 -16.10 -12.57 7.18
CA LYS A 97 -15.23 -13.28 8.14
C LYS A 97 -14.50 -12.30 9.07
N PHE A 98 -14.04 -11.17 8.52
CA PHE A 98 -13.39 -10.11 9.28
C PHE A 98 -14.35 -9.43 10.26
N SER A 99 -15.56 -9.09 9.81
CA SER A 99 -16.61 -8.46 10.60
C SER A 99 -16.91 -9.26 11.87
N ASN A 100 -17.04 -10.59 11.75
CA ASN A 100 -17.34 -11.47 12.89
C ASN A 100 -16.27 -11.45 14.00
N ILE A 101 -15.00 -11.17 13.65
CA ILE A 101 -13.89 -11.07 14.61
C ILE A 101 -13.91 -9.71 15.30
N VAL A 102 -14.10 -8.65 14.52
CA VAL A 102 -13.98 -7.27 15.00
C VAL A 102 -15.21 -6.82 15.78
N ARG A 103 -16.42 -7.14 15.30
CA ARG A 103 -17.70 -6.63 15.85
C ARG A 103 -17.86 -6.87 17.34
N LYS A 104 -17.45 -8.06 17.83
CA LYS A 104 -17.49 -8.45 19.25
C LYS A 104 -16.71 -7.51 20.18
N ASN A 105 -15.74 -6.77 19.64
CA ASN A 105 -14.87 -5.90 20.43
C ASN A 105 -15.39 -4.45 20.58
N TYR A 106 -16.42 -4.09 19.82
CA TYR A 106 -17.08 -2.79 19.82
C TYR A 106 -18.52 -2.86 20.32
N GLN A 107 -19.02 -4.07 20.60
CA GLN A 107 -20.37 -4.30 21.07
C GLN A 107 -20.62 -3.45 22.33
N LEU A 108 -21.72 -2.68 22.33
CA LEU A 108 -22.12 -1.73 23.37
C LEU A 108 -21.35 -0.39 23.44
N MET A 109 -20.35 -0.15 22.59
CA MET A 109 -19.59 1.13 22.60
C MET A 109 -20.15 2.19 21.66
N ILE A 110 -20.75 1.78 20.54
CA ILE A 110 -21.20 2.64 19.44
C ILE A 110 -22.49 2.09 18.81
N SER A 111 -23.21 2.91 18.03
CA SER A 111 -24.40 2.48 17.27
C SER A 111 -24.02 1.51 16.14
N GLU A 112 -25.00 0.74 15.64
CA GLU A 112 -24.76 -0.20 14.52
C GLU A 112 -24.31 0.51 13.23
N ASP A 113 -24.83 1.70 12.93
CA ASP A 113 -24.37 2.47 11.75
C ASP A 113 -22.90 2.88 11.89
N ALA A 114 -22.50 3.34 13.09
CA ALA A 114 -21.11 3.66 13.39
C ALA A 114 -20.23 2.40 13.36
N MET A 115 -20.75 1.26 13.83
CA MET A 115 -20.07 -0.03 13.78
C MET A 115 -19.74 -0.46 12.34
N GLU A 116 -20.67 -0.31 11.40
CA GLU A 116 -20.42 -0.65 10.00
C GLU A 116 -19.33 0.23 9.37
N LYS A 117 -19.33 1.52 9.69
CA LYS A 117 -18.26 2.46 9.28
C LYS A 117 -16.91 2.08 9.90
N GLU A 118 -16.88 1.70 11.18
CA GLU A 118 -15.67 1.21 11.85
C GLU A 118 -15.11 -0.06 11.21
N ILE A 119 -15.98 -1.03 10.96
CA ILE A 119 -15.59 -2.30 10.34
C ILE A 119 -15.06 -2.04 8.92
N ALA A 120 -15.72 -1.16 8.15
CA ALA A 120 -15.26 -0.77 6.82
C ALA A 120 -13.86 -0.12 6.86
N ASN A 121 -13.63 0.82 7.78
CA ASN A 121 -12.33 1.46 7.98
C ASN A 121 -11.23 0.47 8.40
N LEU A 122 -11.51 -0.41 9.37
CA LEU A 122 -10.55 -1.41 9.85
C LEU A 122 -10.23 -2.45 8.76
N TYR A 123 -11.23 -2.86 7.99
CA TYR A 123 -11.07 -3.77 6.87
C TYR A 123 -10.25 -3.13 5.74
N PHE A 124 -10.51 -1.87 5.43
CA PHE A 124 -9.72 -1.10 4.48
C PHE A 124 -8.26 -1.00 4.93
N PHE A 125 -8.03 -0.68 6.21
CA PHE A 125 -6.67 -0.55 6.75
C PHE A 125 -5.87 -1.84 6.62
N ILE A 126 -6.41 -2.99 7.07
CA ILE A 126 -5.68 -4.26 6.99
C ILE A 126 -5.41 -4.68 5.53
N SER A 127 -6.34 -4.36 4.63
CA SER A 127 -6.25 -4.68 3.20
C SER A 127 -5.28 -3.79 2.43
N THR A 128 -4.98 -2.59 2.93
CA THR A 128 -4.10 -1.60 2.27
C THR A 128 -2.78 -1.37 3.03
N ASN A 129 -2.52 -2.14 4.08
CA ASN A 129 -1.30 -1.98 4.88
C ASN A 129 -0.05 -2.51 4.17
N ASN A 130 -0.20 -3.50 3.29
CA ASN A 130 0.89 -4.08 2.52
C ASN A 130 0.55 -4.07 1.02
N LEU A 131 1.60 -4.15 0.20
CA LEU A 131 1.45 -4.39 -1.23
C LEU A 131 1.00 -5.83 -1.47
N LEU A 132 0.17 -5.99 -2.49
CA LEU A 132 -0.22 -7.30 -3.01
C LEU A 132 0.95 -7.82 -3.84
N ASP A 133 1.43 -9.02 -3.53
CA ASP A 133 2.39 -9.71 -4.40
C ASP A 133 1.72 -10.15 -5.72
N MET A 134 2.53 -10.37 -6.76
CA MET A 134 1.99 -10.78 -8.07
C MET A 134 1.17 -12.07 -8.03
N LYS A 135 1.52 -13.06 -7.20
CA LYS A 135 0.73 -14.32 -7.11
C LYS A 135 -0.63 -14.04 -6.52
N THR A 136 -0.70 -13.17 -5.52
CA THR A 136 -1.94 -12.73 -4.90
C THR A 136 -2.82 -12.01 -5.90
N VAL A 137 -2.24 -11.22 -6.82
CA VAL A 137 -2.95 -10.59 -7.95
C VAL A 137 -3.43 -11.62 -8.99
N LEU A 138 -2.62 -12.58 -9.37
CA LEU A 138 -3.04 -13.52 -10.42
C LEU A 138 -4.12 -14.50 -9.99
N ASN A 139 -4.27 -14.77 -8.68
CA ASN A 139 -5.23 -15.75 -8.18
C ASN A 139 -6.68 -15.23 -8.11
N VAL A 140 -6.97 -14.06 -8.68
CA VAL A 140 -8.18 -13.29 -8.39
C VAL A 140 -9.13 -13.23 -9.53
N SER A 141 -10.40 -13.52 -9.22
CA SER A 141 -11.49 -13.52 -10.17
C SER A 141 -11.77 -12.15 -10.79
N ALA A 142 -11.74 -11.05 -10.02
CA ALA A 142 -11.85 -9.69 -10.54
C ALA A 142 -11.22 -8.64 -9.61
N TYR A 143 -10.39 -7.74 -10.16
CA TYR A 143 -9.93 -6.49 -9.54
C TYR A 143 -10.65 -5.24 -10.06
N LEU A 144 -11.10 -5.32 -11.29
CA LEU A 144 -11.74 -4.23 -12.02
C LEU A 144 -13.24 -4.48 -11.99
N THR A 145 -13.93 -3.77 -11.10
CA THR A 145 -15.39 -3.66 -11.16
C THR A 145 -15.75 -2.36 -11.88
N PRO A 146 -16.98 -2.23 -12.41
CA PRO A 146 -17.44 -0.97 -13.00
C PRO A 146 -17.28 0.23 -12.04
N SER A 147 -17.48 0.02 -10.74
CA SER A 147 -17.26 1.05 -9.73
C SER A 147 -15.79 1.47 -9.60
N THR A 148 -14.86 0.53 -9.69
CA THR A 148 -13.41 0.82 -9.65
C THR A 148 -12.96 1.56 -10.90
N LEU A 149 -13.48 1.19 -12.07
CA LEU A 149 -13.10 1.82 -13.35
C LEU A 149 -13.50 3.30 -13.43
N ASN A 150 -14.59 3.68 -12.75
CA ASN A 150 -15.07 5.06 -12.69
C ASN A 150 -14.45 5.88 -11.53
N ASP A 151 -13.50 5.30 -10.78
CA ASP A 151 -12.87 5.95 -9.64
C ASP A 151 -11.67 6.81 -10.07
N LYS A 152 -11.56 8.03 -9.53
CA LYS A 152 -10.44 8.95 -9.82
C LYS A 152 -9.07 8.35 -9.46
N ALA A 153 -9.00 7.50 -8.43
CA ALA A 153 -7.77 6.81 -8.07
C ALA A 153 -7.34 5.81 -9.15
N PHE A 154 -8.30 5.14 -9.79
CA PHE A 154 -8.02 4.22 -10.89
C PHE A 154 -7.53 4.97 -12.13
N GLU A 155 -8.22 6.05 -12.52
CA GLU A 155 -7.80 6.90 -13.64
C GLU A 155 -6.36 7.41 -13.46
N MET A 156 -6.03 7.89 -12.25
CA MET A 156 -4.69 8.36 -11.92
C MET A 156 -3.66 7.23 -11.91
N ALA A 157 -4.00 6.06 -11.36
CA ALA A 157 -3.12 4.89 -11.38
C ALA A 157 -2.79 4.48 -12.81
N ASN A 158 -3.81 4.37 -13.68
CA ASN A 158 -3.64 4.01 -15.08
C ASN A 158 -2.77 5.04 -15.82
N LEU A 159 -3.00 6.33 -15.58
CA LEU A 159 -2.20 7.40 -16.17
C LEU A 159 -0.71 7.32 -15.75
N ILE A 160 -0.42 7.03 -14.47
CA ILE A 160 0.95 6.87 -13.98
C ILE A 160 1.65 5.70 -14.68
N ILE A 161 0.98 4.54 -14.81
CA ILE A 161 1.55 3.37 -15.50
C ILE A 161 1.83 3.69 -16.97
N TYR A 162 0.86 4.31 -17.65
CA TYR A 162 0.99 4.68 -19.06
C TYR A 162 2.17 5.63 -19.29
N GLN A 163 2.28 6.69 -18.48
CA GLN A 163 3.39 7.65 -18.60
C GLN A 163 4.74 7.02 -18.23
N MET A 164 4.78 6.06 -17.30
CA MET A 164 6.02 5.34 -16.97
C MET A 164 6.46 4.45 -18.13
N ALA A 165 5.53 3.75 -18.78
CA ALA A 165 5.80 2.95 -19.97
C ALA A 165 6.42 3.80 -21.08
N LEU A 166 5.85 4.99 -21.36
CA LEU A 166 6.38 5.93 -22.34
C LEU A 166 7.76 6.48 -21.93
N PHE A 167 7.94 6.86 -20.66
CA PHE A 167 9.19 7.43 -20.17
C PHE A 167 10.37 6.45 -20.26
N LEU A 168 10.11 5.16 -20.03
CA LEU A 168 11.13 4.10 -20.07
C LEU A 168 11.22 3.39 -21.42
N ASP A 169 10.31 3.68 -22.35
CA ASP A 169 10.16 2.97 -23.63
C ASP A 169 10.03 1.44 -23.44
N ILE A 170 9.08 1.03 -22.59
CA ILE A 170 8.81 -0.38 -22.28
C ILE A 170 7.33 -0.72 -22.39
N GLU A 171 7.06 -1.99 -22.70
CA GLU A 171 5.73 -2.57 -22.61
C GLU A 171 5.61 -3.46 -21.36
N PHE A 172 4.53 -3.25 -20.61
CA PHE A 172 4.16 -4.10 -19.47
C PHE A 172 3.32 -5.28 -19.95
N HIS A 173 3.72 -6.50 -19.55
CA HIS A 173 2.89 -7.69 -19.74
C HIS A 173 1.59 -7.54 -18.91
N PRO A 174 0.45 -8.13 -19.32
CA PRO A 174 -0.81 -8.04 -18.58
C PRO A 174 -0.68 -8.28 -17.07
N ASP A 175 0.06 -9.31 -16.66
CA ASP A 175 0.30 -9.63 -15.25
C ASP A 175 1.02 -8.50 -14.48
N GLU A 176 1.98 -7.85 -15.12
CA GLU A 176 2.73 -6.72 -14.56
C GLU A 176 1.84 -5.48 -14.46
N TYR A 177 1.04 -5.23 -15.50
CA TYR A 177 0.05 -4.16 -15.51
C TYR A 177 -0.98 -4.36 -14.40
N PHE A 178 -1.53 -5.57 -14.24
CA PHE A 178 -2.51 -5.87 -13.20
C PHE A 178 -1.92 -5.75 -11.79
N TYR A 179 -0.67 -6.16 -11.61
CA TYR A 179 0.04 -5.94 -10.35
C TYR A 179 0.21 -4.44 -10.04
N LEU A 180 0.66 -3.65 -11.02
CA LEU A 180 0.88 -2.22 -10.85
C LEU A 180 -0.44 -1.49 -10.59
N ILE A 181 -1.48 -1.74 -11.38
CA ILE A 181 -2.76 -1.04 -11.27
C ILE A 181 -3.45 -1.34 -9.95
N ALA A 182 -3.43 -2.60 -9.48
CA ALA A 182 -4.04 -2.98 -8.21
C ALA A 182 -3.34 -2.27 -7.04
N ASN A 183 -2.00 -2.34 -6.99
CA ASN A 183 -1.24 -1.72 -5.91
C ASN A 183 -1.31 -0.18 -5.95
N LEU A 184 -1.19 0.44 -7.12
CA LEU A 184 -1.30 1.89 -7.29
C LEU A 184 -2.69 2.39 -6.88
N TYR A 185 -3.75 1.71 -7.30
CA TYR A 185 -5.12 2.05 -6.90
C TYR A 185 -5.29 2.04 -5.38
N LEU A 186 -4.83 0.98 -4.70
CA LEU A 186 -4.93 0.87 -3.24
C LEU A 186 -4.12 1.96 -2.53
N ILE A 187 -2.92 2.28 -3.02
CA ILE A 187 -2.08 3.35 -2.46
C ILE A 187 -2.77 4.70 -2.60
N LEU A 188 -3.26 5.04 -3.79
CA LEU A 188 -3.91 6.32 -4.06
C LEU A 188 -5.20 6.48 -3.24
N LYS A 189 -6.00 5.41 -3.12
CA LYS A 189 -7.17 5.35 -2.22
C LYS A 189 -6.77 5.64 -0.77
N LYS A 190 -5.73 4.95 -0.28
CA LYS A 190 -5.22 5.12 1.09
C LYS A 190 -4.73 6.55 1.35
N GLN A 191 -4.02 7.14 0.39
CA GLN A 191 -3.57 8.54 0.46
C GLN A 191 -4.74 9.51 0.52
N ALA A 192 -5.74 9.33 -0.33
CA ALA A 192 -6.91 10.22 -0.39
C ALA A 192 -7.71 10.19 0.93
N LEU A 193 -7.89 8.99 1.49
CA LEU A 193 -8.65 8.75 2.71
C LEU A 193 -7.91 9.29 3.95
N PHE A 194 -6.66 8.86 4.16
CA PHE A 194 -5.89 9.22 5.35
C PHE A 194 -5.11 10.54 5.21
N CYS A 195 -5.12 11.18 4.04
CA CYS A 195 -4.42 12.43 3.75
C CYS A 195 -2.91 12.37 4.09
N VAL A 196 -2.29 11.24 3.77
CA VAL A 196 -0.86 11.01 3.97
C VAL A 196 -0.21 10.87 2.61
N SER A 197 0.93 11.52 2.39
CA SER A 197 1.80 11.18 1.26
C SER A 197 2.14 9.69 1.36
N ALA A 198 2.35 9.00 0.25
CA ALA A 198 2.74 7.58 0.30
C ALA A 198 4.20 7.41 0.75
N ASP A 199 4.65 8.28 1.65
CA ASP A 199 5.82 8.09 2.48
C ASP A 199 5.43 7.08 3.55
N LEU A 200 5.23 5.85 3.07
CA LEU A 200 5.69 4.70 3.79
C LEU A 200 7.11 5.01 4.22
N ASP A 201 7.29 4.99 5.53
CA ASP A 201 8.52 4.83 6.28
C ASP A 201 9.29 3.56 5.84
N TYR A 202 9.56 3.41 4.54
CA TYR A 202 10.68 2.64 4.06
C TYR A 202 11.88 3.55 4.20
N SER A 203 12.35 3.60 5.44
CA SER A 203 13.71 3.98 5.81
C SER A 203 14.63 3.92 4.60
N LEU A 204 15.03 5.09 4.11
CA LEU A 204 16.42 5.46 3.81
C LEU A 204 17.36 4.29 3.51
N ALA A 205 16.96 3.36 2.64
CA ALA A 205 17.89 2.45 2.01
C ALA A 205 18.49 3.29 0.92
N ILE A 206 19.62 3.92 1.27
CA ILE A 206 20.64 4.51 0.41
C ILE A 206 20.53 3.84 -0.96
N GLY A 207 19.68 4.42 -1.82
CA GLY A 207 19.56 3.97 -3.18
C GLY A 207 20.78 4.52 -3.86
N SER A 208 21.34 3.78 -4.81
CA SER A 208 22.26 4.39 -5.77
C SER A 208 21.61 5.69 -6.28
N SER A 209 22.37 6.79 -6.27
CA SER A 209 21.92 8.12 -6.70
C SER A 209 21.14 8.05 -8.03
N LYS A 210 21.58 7.14 -8.91
CA LYS A 210 20.98 6.83 -10.21
C LYS A 210 19.50 6.40 -10.15
N VAL A 211 19.10 5.57 -9.19
CA VAL A 211 17.69 5.11 -9.09
C VAL A 211 16.79 6.24 -8.58
N TYR A 212 17.28 7.04 -7.63
CA TYR A 212 16.55 8.22 -7.18
C TYR A 212 16.39 9.25 -8.30
N GLU A 213 17.45 9.48 -9.07
CA GLU A 213 17.45 10.37 -10.23
C GLU A 213 16.45 9.93 -11.30
N LEU A 214 16.37 8.63 -11.61
CA LEU A 214 15.40 8.08 -12.57
C LEU A 214 13.97 8.47 -12.22
N TYR A 215 13.54 8.19 -10.98
CA TYR A 215 12.18 8.47 -10.53
C TYR A 215 11.90 9.97 -10.32
N SER A 216 12.94 10.76 -9.99
CA SER A 216 12.86 12.22 -9.97
C SER A 216 12.61 12.79 -11.37
N ARG A 217 13.34 12.30 -12.38
CA ARG A 217 13.14 12.66 -13.80
C ARG A 217 11.78 12.24 -14.30
N PHE A 218 11.33 11.03 -13.95
CA PHE A 218 9.97 10.58 -14.27
C PHE A 218 8.91 11.51 -13.67
N THR A 219 9.08 11.95 -12.42
CA THR A 219 8.11 12.84 -11.77
C THR A 219 7.98 14.15 -12.54
N LYS A 220 9.09 14.76 -12.97
CA LYS A 220 9.07 15.97 -13.81
C LYS A 220 8.42 15.71 -15.16
N TYR A 221 8.84 14.64 -15.84
CA TYR A 221 8.25 14.23 -17.12
C TYR A 221 6.73 14.04 -17.02
N PHE A 222 6.24 13.38 -15.97
CA PHE A 222 4.83 13.17 -15.73
C PHE A 222 4.07 14.50 -15.60
N GLU A 223 4.60 15.43 -14.81
CA GLU A 223 3.97 16.73 -14.57
C GLU A 223 3.92 17.60 -15.84
N GLU A 224 5.00 17.59 -16.62
CA GLU A 224 5.10 18.31 -17.89
C GLU A 224 4.10 17.75 -18.93
N ASN A 225 4.00 16.43 -19.08
CA ASN A 225 3.16 15.80 -20.09
C ASN A 225 1.68 15.76 -19.74
N THR A 226 1.34 15.65 -18.45
CA THR A 226 -0.07 15.51 -18.01
C THR A 226 -0.66 16.80 -17.46
N ARG A 227 0.16 17.80 -17.14
CA ARG A 227 -0.22 19.00 -16.38
C ARG A 227 -0.85 18.70 -15.02
N LYS A 228 -0.60 17.50 -14.48
CA LYS A 228 -1.08 17.05 -13.16
C LYS A 228 0.12 16.78 -12.27
N LYS A 229 0.04 17.19 -11.00
CA LYS A 229 1.05 16.83 -9.99
C LYS A 229 1.06 15.32 -9.78
N ASN A 230 2.25 14.70 -9.72
CA ASN A 230 2.34 13.29 -9.35
C ASN A 230 2.00 13.12 -7.86
N PRO A 231 0.99 12.32 -7.49
CA PRO A 231 0.62 12.12 -6.09
C PRO A 231 1.56 11.17 -5.32
N LEU A 232 2.47 10.47 -5.99
CA LEU A 232 3.34 9.46 -5.39
C LEU A 232 4.73 10.04 -5.08
N SER A 233 5.31 9.58 -3.98
CA SER A 233 6.71 9.92 -3.69
C SER A 233 7.66 9.02 -4.48
N ILE A 234 8.90 9.47 -4.64
CA ILE A 234 9.97 8.71 -5.29
C ILE A 234 10.15 7.34 -4.64
N GLY A 235 10.03 7.25 -3.30
CA GLY A 235 10.11 6.00 -2.57
C GLY A 235 9.01 5.02 -2.96
N THR A 236 7.77 5.49 -3.07
CA THR A 236 6.63 4.68 -3.51
C THR A 236 6.82 4.15 -4.92
N LEU A 237 7.21 5.03 -5.86
CA LEU A 237 7.47 4.67 -7.25
C LEU A 237 8.56 3.61 -7.34
N LYS A 238 9.65 3.79 -6.58
CA LYS A 238 10.77 2.84 -6.51
C LYS A 238 10.31 1.46 -6.06
N VAL A 239 9.51 1.36 -4.99
CA VAL A 239 9.08 0.06 -4.46
C VAL A 239 8.20 -0.67 -5.48
N LEU A 240 7.23 0.02 -6.09
CA LEU A 240 6.28 -0.58 -7.01
C LEU A 240 6.92 -0.99 -8.34
N PHE A 241 7.59 -0.04 -9.00
CA PHE A 241 8.08 -0.26 -10.35
C PHE A 241 9.34 -1.12 -10.36
N ASN A 242 10.22 -1.05 -9.34
CA ASN A 242 11.40 -1.92 -9.33
C ASN A 242 11.05 -3.40 -9.26
N GLU A 243 9.93 -3.81 -8.65
CA GLU A 243 9.53 -5.22 -8.64
C GLU A 243 9.30 -5.75 -10.06
N VAL A 244 8.70 -4.93 -10.92
CA VAL A 244 8.45 -5.22 -12.34
C VAL A 244 9.73 -5.04 -13.18
N LEU A 245 10.43 -3.92 -13.01
CA LEU A 245 11.62 -3.59 -13.79
C LEU A 245 12.77 -4.56 -13.51
N LYS A 246 12.89 -5.11 -12.30
CA LYS A 246 13.86 -6.18 -12.00
C LYS A 246 13.56 -7.47 -12.77
N LYS A 247 12.28 -7.80 -13.00
CA LYS A 247 11.89 -8.95 -13.83
C LYS A 247 12.22 -8.74 -15.30
N LYS A 248 12.09 -7.50 -15.79
CA LYS A 248 12.57 -7.10 -17.12
C LYS A 248 14.10 -7.05 -17.18
N GLY A 249 14.75 -6.80 -16.05
CA GLY A 249 16.21 -6.89 -15.85
C GLY A 249 16.75 -8.30 -15.66
N VAL A 250 15.95 -9.35 -15.91
CA VAL A 250 16.45 -10.74 -15.92
C VAL A 250 17.27 -10.96 -17.19
N GLY A 251 18.58 -10.72 -17.05
CA GLY A 251 19.67 -11.22 -17.87
C GLY A 251 19.62 -10.83 -19.35
N LEU A 252 20.52 -9.94 -19.76
CA LEU A 252 20.90 -9.81 -21.16
C LEU A 252 21.42 -11.19 -21.61
N LYS A 253 20.57 -11.99 -22.27
CA LYS A 253 20.97 -13.27 -22.84
C LYS A 253 21.76 -12.98 -24.11
N ILE A 254 23.07 -12.84 -23.97
CA ILE A 254 23.97 -12.68 -25.11
C ILE A 254 24.25 -14.07 -25.68
N LEU A 255 23.80 -14.32 -26.91
CA LEU A 255 24.19 -15.51 -27.66
C LEU A 255 25.58 -15.25 -28.25
N VAL A 256 26.61 -15.90 -27.70
CA VAL A 256 27.98 -15.81 -28.24
C VAL A 256 28.18 -16.91 -29.29
N TYR A 257 28.41 -16.50 -30.53
CA TYR A 257 28.77 -17.39 -31.62
C TYR A 257 30.20 -17.11 -32.08
N SER A 258 31.05 -18.13 -32.07
CA SER A 258 32.43 -18.04 -32.56
C SER A 258 32.66 -19.03 -33.70
N LYS A 259 33.14 -18.53 -34.85
CA LYS A 259 33.59 -19.37 -35.96
C LYS A 259 34.92 -20.09 -35.67
N PHE A 260 35.57 -19.76 -34.56
CA PHE A 260 36.91 -20.23 -34.19
C PHE A 260 36.89 -21.30 -33.08
N GLY A 261 35.75 -21.98 -32.88
CA GLY A 261 35.59 -23.09 -31.93
C GLY A 261 35.23 -22.68 -30.50
N ASP A 262 34.82 -23.67 -29.72
CA ASP A 262 34.15 -23.50 -28.41
C ASP A 262 35.04 -22.81 -27.36
N ARG A 263 36.35 -23.08 -27.37
CA ARG A 263 37.30 -22.42 -26.45
C ARG A 263 37.31 -20.90 -26.57
N ASN A 264 37.14 -20.37 -27.78
CA ASN A 264 37.10 -18.92 -28.00
C ASN A 264 35.73 -18.32 -27.63
N LYS A 265 34.67 -19.12 -27.75
CA LYS A 265 33.34 -18.75 -27.28
C LYS A 265 33.35 -18.58 -25.76
N GLU A 266 33.92 -19.55 -25.03
CA GLU A 266 34.03 -19.51 -23.56
C GLU A 266 34.81 -18.27 -23.07
N ILE A 267 35.93 -17.92 -23.71
CA ILE A 267 36.72 -16.71 -23.36
C ILE A 267 35.91 -15.42 -23.56
N ILE A 268 35.09 -15.35 -24.62
CA ILE A 268 34.25 -14.18 -24.90
C ILE A 268 33.09 -14.11 -23.90
N GLU A 269 32.48 -15.25 -23.57
CA GLU A 269 31.45 -15.35 -22.53
C GLU A 269 31.97 -14.91 -21.17
N GLU A 270 33.19 -15.31 -20.81
CA GLU A 270 33.85 -14.92 -19.56
C GLU A 270 34.05 -13.40 -19.49
N LYS A 271 34.59 -12.78 -20.56
CA LYS A 271 34.77 -11.31 -20.62
C LYS A 271 33.48 -10.51 -20.60
N LEU A 272 32.41 -11.04 -21.21
CA LEU A 272 31.10 -10.38 -21.22
C LEU A 272 30.43 -10.47 -19.85
N SER A 273 30.70 -11.52 -19.07
CA SER A 273 30.18 -11.68 -17.71
C SER A 273 30.78 -10.66 -16.72
N GLU A 274 31.95 -10.11 -17.00
CA GLU A 274 32.58 -9.06 -16.18
C GLU A 274 32.00 -7.65 -16.39
N LEU A 275 31.22 -7.45 -17.46
CA LEU A 275 30.69 -6.14 -17.89
C LEU A 275 29.22 -5.88 -17.50
N ILE A 276 28.53 -6.90 -16.99
CA ILE A 276 27.09 -6.90 -16.63
C ILE A 276 26.95 -7.02 -15.11
#